data_AF-A0A068YAU8-F1
#
_entry.id   AF-A0A068YAU8-F1
#
_cell.length_a   1.000
_cell.length_b   1.000
_cell.length_c   1.000
_cell.angle_alpha   90.00
_cell.angle_beta   90.00
_cell.angle_gamma   90.00
#
_symmetry.space_group_name_H-M   'P 1'
#
loop_
_entity.id
_entity.type
_entity.pdbx_description
1 polymer ?
#
loop_
_entity_poly.entity_id
_entity_poly.type
_entity_poly.pdbx_seq_one_letter_code
_entity_poly.pdbx_strand_id
1 'polypeptide(L)'
;MNEVRLPPSAYQTIVTHALSQEREEIIGLLCGEVCSLYIQIYTAIPFRRITHLKDRVEVADEDMILGSQKADELGKRLGQNLCVLGWYHSHPHITVHPSDQDIRTQALYEKLNGNFFGLIVSVFDNNDANKQQTISMACFRSNKEPVKLIIEPTSTITRVDDYYTACMETWRSIPRVLLDEMSNESDDCARFTKMLQFRETIIFPMTTTCESLDKHGVLSFNISHS
;
A
#
# COMPACT_ATOMS: atom_id res chain seq x y z
N MET A 1 -15.73 -1.97 11.84
CA MET A 1 -16.03 -2.56 10.50
C MET A 1 -14.82 -3.38 10.12
N ASN A 2 -15.00 -4.70 9.97
CA ASN A 2 -13.89 -5.66 10.05
C ASN A 2 -13.66 -6.38 8.70
N GLU A 3 -14.24 -5.88 7.61
CA GLU A 3 -14.01 -6.38 6.25
C GLU A 3 -13.57 -5.21 5.35
N VAL A 4 -12.48 -5.41 4.62
CA VAL A 4 -11.93 -4.49 3.63
C VAL A 4 -11.85 -5.22 2.30
N ARG A 5 -12.37 -4.59 1.26
CA ARG A 5 -12.34 -5.11 -0.11
C ARG A 5 -11.42 -4.27 -0.97
N LEU A 6 -10.42 -4.91 -1.56
CA LEU A 6 -9.37 -4.29 -2.33
C LEU A 6 -9.45 -4.76 -3.79
N PRO A 7 -9.50 -3.88 -4.79
CA PRO A 7 -9.50 -4.30 -6.18
C PRO A 7 -8.11 -4.80 -6.60
N PRO A 8 -8.03 -5.72 -7.58
CA PRO A 8 -6.75 -6.20 -8.10
C PRO A 8 -5.82 -5.08 -8.59
N SER A 9 -6.38 -3.97 -9.10
CA SER A 9 -5.61 -2.78 -9.51
C SER A 9 -4.89 -2.12 -8.34
N ALA A 10 -5.58 -1.93 -7.21
CA ALA A 10 -4.98 -1.35 -6.01
C ALA A 10 -3.94 -2.30 -5.40
N TYR A 11 -4.22 -3.60 -5.38
CA TYR A 11 -3.25 -4.63 -4.99
C TYR A 11 -1.96 -4.53 -5.83
N GLN A 12 -2.10 -4.46 -7.16
CA GLN A 12 -0.94 -4.35 -8.06
C GLN A 12 -0.12 -3.09 -7.77
N THR A 13 -0.77 -1.95 -7.53
CA THR A 13 -0.10 -0.70 -7.17
C THR A 13 0.66 -0.82 -5.86
N ILE A 14 0.05 -1.39 -4.82
CA ILE A 14 0.66 -1.57 -3.49
C ILE A 14 1.87 -2.49 -3.59
N VAL A 15 1.72 -3.64 -4.25
CA VAL A 15 2.80 -4.63 -4.40
C VAL A 15 3.94 -4.09 -5.26
N THR A 16 3.63 -3.41 -6.36
CA THR A 16 4.65 -2.77 -7.21
C THR A 16 5.44 -1.73 -6.42
N HIS A 17 4.76 -0.94 -5.58
CA HIS A 17 5.41 0.06 -4.74
C HIS A 17 6.25 -0.58 -3.63
N ALA A 18 5.75 -1.64 -2.99
CA ALA A 18 6.48 -2.35 -1.93
C ALA A 18 7.75 -3.02 -2.47
N LEU A 19 7.70 -3.59 -3.67
CA LEU A 19 8.84 -4.23 -4.32
C LEU A 19 9.82 -3.26 -4.98
N SER A 20 9.50 -1.96 -5.02
CA SER A 20 10.44 -0.98 -5.55
C SER A 20 11.55 -0.61 -4.56
N GLN A 21 11.39 -0.95 -3.28
CA GLN A 21 12.37 -0.64 -2.25
C GLN A 21 12.51 -1.79 -1.24
N GLU A 22 13.73 -2.35 -1.15
CA GLU A 22 14.05 -3.48 -0.27
C GLU A 22 14.64 -3.02 1.07
N ARG A 23 15.34 -1.88 1.09
CA ARG A 23 16.10 -1.43 2.27
C ARG A 23 15.32 -0.51 3.21
N GLU A 24 14.25 0.09 2.71
CA GLU A 24 13.44 1.05 3.44
C GLU A 24 11.96 0.70 3.25
N GLU A 25 11.14 1.04 4.24
CA GLU A 25 9.68 0.88 4.16
C GLU A 25 9.10 1.99 3.26
N ILE A 26 8.13 1.64 2.41
CA ILE A 26 7.36 2.62 1.63
C ILE A 26 6.07 3.01 2.35
N ILE A 27 5.40 4.04 1.88
CA ILE A 27 4.12 4.47 2.44
C ILE A 27 3.14 4.93 1.36
N GLY A 28 1.84 4.73 1.58
CA GLY A 28 0.82 5.36 0.77
C GLY A 28 -0.55 5.35 1.42
N LEU A 29 -1.52 5.93 0.72
CA LEU A 29 -2.89 6.07 1.19
C LEU A 29 -3.86 5.19 0.40
N LEU A 30 -4.95 4.79 1.05
CA LEU A 30 -6.01 3.98 0.48
C LEU A 30 -7.27 4.83 0.33
N CYS A 31 -7.70 5.01 -0.91
CA CYS A 31 -8.88 5.79 -1.27
C CYS A 31 -10.06 4.86 -1.52
N GLY A 32 -11.18 5.12 -0.86
CA GLY A 32 -12.34 4.25 -0.89
C GLY A 32 -13.61 4.87 -0.36
N GLU A 33 -14.63 4.03 -0.20
CA GLU A 33 -15.93 4.37 0.35
C GLU A 33 -16.28 3.42 1.49
N VAL A 34 -17.00 3.93 2.48
CA VAL A 34 -17.56 3.12 3.56
C VAL A 34 -18.92 2.59 3.12
N CYS A 35 -19.03 1.28 2.87
CA CYS A 35 -20.30 0.62 2.63
C CYS A 35 -20.91 0.15 3.97
N SER A 36 -22.16 -0.31 3.97
CA SER A 36 -22.85 -0.69 5.23
C SER A 36 -22.18 -1.83 6.01
N LEU A 37 -21.45 -2.73 5.35
CA LEU A 37 -20.86 -3.93 5.97
C LEU A 37 -19.33 -4.02 5.83
N TYR A 38 -18.74 -3.30 4.89
CA TYR A 38 -17.33 -3.39 4.55
C TYR A 38 -16.82 -2.05 4.02
N ILE A 39 -15.49 -1.88 4.01
CA ILE A 39 -14.83 -0.74 3.36
C ILE A 39 -14.44 -1.17 1.95
N GLN A 40 -14.91 -0.44 0.94
CA GLN A 40 -14.54 -0.66 -0.45
C GLN A 40 -13.39 0.26 -0.82
N ILE A 41 -12.22 -0.30 -1.15
CA ILE A 41 -11.13 0.47 -1.72
C ILE A 41 -11.31 0.57 -3.24
N TYR A 42 -10.95 1.71 -3.81
CA TYR A 42 -10.98 1.96 -5.24
C TYR A 42 -9.57 2.08 -5.80
N THR A 43 -8.66 2.73 -5.09
CA THR A 43 -7.27 2.84 -5.51
C THR A 43 -6.33 3.04 -4.33
N ALA A 44 -5.05 2.73 -4.56
CA ALA A 44 -3.95 3.07 -3.68
C ALA A 44 -3.19 4.27 -4.26
N ILE A 45 -2.83 5.22 -3.42
CA ILE A 45 -2.09 6.43 -3.79
C ILE A 45 -0.69 6.32 -3.18
N PRO A 46 0.35 5.97 -3.96
CA PRO A 46 1.72 6.00 -3.50
C PRO A 46 2.12 7.41 -3.05
N PHE A 47 2.79 7.49 -1.90
CA PHE A 47 3.40 8.73 -1.40
C PHE A 47 4.89 8.53 -1.17
N ARG A 48 5.63 9.63 -1.22
CA ARG A 48 7.04 9.64 -0.84
C ARG A 48 7.17 9.51 0.67
N ARG A 49 8.18 8.79 1.13
CA ARG A 49 8.56 8.80 2.54
C ARG A 49 9.38 10.05 2.83
N ILE A 50 8.92 10.85 3.80
CA ILE A 50 9.59 12.10 4.21
C ILE A 50 10.58 11.86 5.37
N THR A 51 10.32 10.87 6.23
CA THR A 51 11.16 10.57 7.40
C THR A 51 11.83 9.20 7.27
N HIS A 52 13.13 9.17 7.04
CA HIS A 52 13.95 7.94 6.93
C HIS A 52 14.39 7.35 8.29
N LEU A 53 13.65 7.63 9.37
CA LEU A 53 13.94 7.03 10.68
C LEU A 53 13.50 5.57 10.71
N LYS A 54 14.42 4.66 11.04
CA LYS A 54 14.12 3.23 11.19
C LYS A 54 12.91 3.02 12.12
N ASP A 55 11.95 2.23 11.69
CA ASP A 55 10.70 1.87 12.40
C ASP A 55 9.65 2.99 12.56
N ARG A 56 9.90 4.22 12.06
CA ARG A 56 8.92 5.32 12.08
C ARG A 56 8.36 5.57 10.68
N VAL A 57 7.15 5.05 10.46
CA VAL A 57 6.33 5.29 9.27
C VAL A 57 5.05 6.00 9.69
N GLU A 58 4.94 7.27 9.30
CA GLU A 58 3.78 8.12 9.53
C GLU A 58 3.51 8.88 8.23
N VAL A 59 2.24 9.06 7.88
CA VAL A 59 1.85 9.93 6.77
C VAL A 59 1.94 11.37 7.26
N ALA A 60 2.67 12.22 6.55
CA ALA A 60 2.76 13.64 6.87
C ALA A 60 1.38 14.32 6.70
N ASP A 61 1.10 15.34 7.50
CA ASP A 61 -0.17 16.07 7.45
C ASP A 61 -0.45 16.65 6.04
N GLU A 62 0.60 17.12 5.37
CA GLU A 62 0.56 17.62 4.00
C GLU A 62 0.14 16.53 3.01
N ASP A 63 0.67 15.31 3.16
CA ASP A 63 0.34 14.16 2.32
C ASP A 63 -1.08 13.66 2.59
N MET A 64 -1.57 13.73 3.84
CA MET A 64 -2.96 13.46 4.18
C MET A 64 -3.93 14.44 3.51
N ILE A 65 -3.58 15.73 3.46
CA ILE A 65 -4.37 16.77 2.77
C ILE A 65 -4.37 16.51 1.27
N LEU A 66 -3.20 16.27 0.67
CA LEU A 66 -3.07 15.96 -0.76
C LEU A 66 -3.82 14.68 -1.14
N GLY A 67 -3.76 13.65 -0.29
CA GLY A 67 -4.51 12.41 -0.45
C GLY A 67 -6.02 12.64 -0.43
N SER A 68 -6.48 13.48 0.50
CA SER A 68 -7.90 13.84 0.60
C SER A 68 -8.38 14.60 -0.64
N GLN A 69 -7.59 15.55 -1.15
CA GLN A 69 -7.90 16.26 -2.39
C GLN A 69 -7.98 15.31 -3.60
N LYS A 70 -7.01 14.40 -3.73
CA LYS A 70 -7.02 13.37 -4.79
C LYS A 70 -8.23 12.44 -4.68
N ALA A 71 -8.64 12.09 -3.46
CA ALA A 71 -9.83 11.27 -3.22
C ALA A 71 -11.11 12.00 -3.66
N ASP A 72 -11.26 13.29 -3.31
CA ASP A 72 -12.39 14.11 -3.71
C ASP A 72 -12.47 14.29 -5.24
N GLU A 73 -11.34 14.56 -5.90
CA GLU A 73 -11.27 14.67 -7.36
C GLU A 73 -11.64 13.36 -8.04
N LEU A 74 -11.11 12.24 -7.55
CA LEU A 74 -11.44 10.92 -8.05
C LEU A 74 -12.91 10.59 -7.84
N GLY A 75 -13.46 10.91 -6.65
CA GLY A 75 -14.86 10.72 -6.33
C GLY A 75 -15.77 11.46 -7.31
N LYS A 76 -15.49 12.74 -7.57
CA LYS A 76 -16.19 13.53 -8.60
C LYS A 76 -16.07 12.91 -9.99
N ARG A 77 -14.87 12.47 -10.37
CA ARG A 77 -14.62 11.83 -11.66
C ARG A 77 -15.39 10.52 -11.82
N LEU A 78 -15.52 9.71 -10.76
CA LEU A 78 -16.20 8.42 -10.80
C LEU A 78 -17.68 8.47 -10.43
N GLY A 79 -18.18 9.62 -9.95
CA GLY A 79 -19.53 9.74 -9.39
C GLY A 79 -19.71 8.94 -8.09
N GLN A 80 -18.65 8.82 -7.28
CA GLN A 80 -18.61 8.08 -6.03
C GLN A 80 -18.23 9.01 -4.88
N ASN A 81 -18.67 8.72 -3.66
CA ASN A 81 -18.30 9.51 -2.48
C ASN A 81 -17.02 8.93 -1.85
N LEU A 82 -15.88 9.20 -2.50
CA LEU A 82 -14.59 8.66 -2.09
C LEU A 82 -13.90 9.54 -1.04
N CYS A 83 -13.21 8.90 -0.12
CA CYS A 83 -12.36 9.56 0.87
C CYS A 83 -11.14 8.67 1.21
N VAL A 84 -10.17 9.22 1.93
CA VAL A 84 -9.04 8.44 2.45
C VAL A 84 -9.51 7.64 3.68
N LEU A 85 -9.47 6.32 3.57
CA LEU A 85 -9.97 5.39 4.60
C LEU A 85 -8.89 4.50 5.20
N GLY A 86 -7.66 4.61 4.72
CA GLY A 86 -6.56 3.90 5.31
C GLY A 86 -5.23 4.32 4.73
N TRP A 87 -4.20 3.68 5.24
CA TRP A 87 -2.82 3.83 4.81
C TRP A 87 -2.21 2.44 4.64
N TYR A 88 -1.15 2.36 3.85
CA TYR A 88 -0.37 1.15 3.72
C TYR A 88 1.12 1.46 3.81
N HIS A 89 1.89 0.48 4.30
CA HIS A 89 3.34 0.50 4.28
C HIS A 89 3.92 -0.89 4.03
N SER A 90 5.19 -0.95 3.62
CA SER A 90 5.88 -2.21 3.39
C SER A 90 6.71 -2.66 4.58
N HIS A 91 6.84 -3.97 4.73
CA HIS A 91 7.71 -4.65 5.69
C HIS A 91 8.70 -5.53 4.91
N PRO A 92 9.86 -5.00 4.49
CA PRO A 92 10.85 -5.79 3.76
C PRO A 92 11.59 -6.74 4.71
N HIS A 93 11.66 -8.03 4.35
CA HIS A 93 12.32 -9.11 5.11
C HIS A 93 11.83 -9.32 6.56
N ILE A 94 10.68 -8.76 6.92
CA ILE A 94 10.08 -8.91 8.26
C ILE A 94 8.62 -9.30 8.14
N THR A 95 8.03 -9.79 9.23
CA THR A 95 6.67 -10.34 9.22
C THR A 95 5.62 -9.27 8.90
N VAL A 96 4.48 -9.69 8.33
CA VAL A 96 3.32 -8.82 8.03
C VAL A 96 2.58 -8.27 9.27
N HIS A 97 2.96 -8.68 10.48
CA HIS A 97 2.31 -8.24 11.70
C HIS A 97 2.74 -6.82 12.09
N PRO A 98 1.81 -5.98 12.59
CA PRO A 98 2.12 -4.61 12.98
C PRO A 98 3.03 -4.57 14.20
N SER A 99 4.01 -3.67 14.16
CA SER A 99 4.86 -3.31 15.30
C SER A 99 4.08 -2.48 16.34
N ASP A 100 4.67 -2.28 17.53
CA ASP A 100 4.09 -1.37 18.53
C ASP A 100 4.03 0.08 18.04
N GLN A 101 4.91 0.47 17.12
CA GLN A 101 4.87 1.78 16.49
C GLN A 101 3.68 1.90 15.54
N ASP A 102 3.45 0.90 14.69
CA ASP A 102 2.31 0.87 13.77
C ASP A 102 0.98 0.95 14.52
N ILE A 103 0.85 0.22 15.63
CA ILE A 103 -0.34 0.26 16.48
C ILE A 103 -0.57 1.65 17.09
N ARG A 104 0.50 2.32 17.53
CA ARG A 104 0.41 3.69 18.08
C ARG A 104 0.01 4.70 17.00
N THR A 105 0.64 4.65 15.83
CA THR A 105 0.30 5.51 14.68
C THR A 105 -1.14 5.27 14.25
N GLN A 106 -1.56 4.01 14.12
CA GLN A 106 -2.92 3.65 13.77
C GLN A 106 -3.95 4.17 14.79
N ALA A 107 -3.63 4.12 16.09
CA ALA A 107 -4.49 4.67 17.14
C ALA A 107 -4.69 6.19 17.02
N LEU A 108 -3.72 6.92 16.46
CA LEU A 108 -3.87 8.36 16.19
C LEU A 108 -4.84 8.60 15.04
N TYR A 109 -4.72 7.87 13.94
CA TYR A 109 -5.62 8.02 12.80
C TYR A 109 -7.05 7.56 13.11
N GLU A 110 -7.24 6.52 13.91
CA GLU A 110 -8.57 6.06 14.33
C GLU A 110 -9.31 7.06 15.22
N LYS A 111 -8.59 7.93 15.95
CA LYS A 111 -9.22 9.03 16.69
C LYS A 111 -9.84 10.09 15.77
N LEU A 112 -9.25 10.28 14.59
CA LEU A 112 -9.74 11.23 13.58
C LEU A 112 -10.89 10.62 12.76
N ASN A 113 -10.76 9.35 12.39
CA ASN A 113 -11.78 8.61 11.67
C ASN A 113 -11.82 7.16 12.17
N GLY A 114 -12.89 6.78 12.88
CA GLY A 114 -13.03 5.42 13.42
C GLY A 114 -13.07 4.32 12.37
N ASN A 115 -13.32 4.64 11.10
CA ASN A 115 -13.25 3.67 10.00
C ASN A 115 -11.84 3.49 9.45
N PHE A 116 -10.88 4.35 9.81
CA PHE A 116 -9.52 4.28 9.30
C PHE A 116 -8.84 2.95 9.67
N PHE A 117 -8.09 2.37 8.74
CA PHE A 117 -7.38 1.11 8.94
C PHE A 117 -5.96 1.16 8.37
N GLY A 118 -5.08 0.31 8.87
CA GLY A 118 -3.74 0.11 8.32
C GLY A 118 -3.66 -1.16 7.49
N LEU A 119 -2.79 -1.17 6.49
CA LEU A 119 -2.48 -2.33 5.65
C LEU A 119 -0.96 -2.50 5.57
N ILE A 120 -0.47 -3.68 5.95
CA ILE A 120 0.95 -4.01 5.84
C ILE A 120 1.13 -4.95 4.67
N VAL A 121 2.16 -4.69 3.85
CA VAL A 121 2.62 -5.59 2.81
C VAL A 121 4.05 -6.04 3.09
N SER A 122 4.18 -7.28 3.54
CA SER A 122 5.45 -7.97 3.75
C SER A 122 5.99 -8.46 2.41
N VAL A 123 7.23 -8.08 2.08
CA VAL A 123 7.89 -8.40 0.81
C VAL A 123 9.33 -8.84 1.04
N PHE A 124 9.91 -9.49 0.03
CA PHE A 124 11.28 -10.04 0.08
C PHE A 124 11.48 -11.10 1.18
N ASP A 125 10.40 -11.80 1.54
CA ASP A 125 10.47 -13.01 2.35
C ASP A 125 10.87 -14.17 1.43
N ASN A 126 12.17 -14.46 1.39
CA ASN A 126 12.74 -15.51 0.55
C ASN A 126 12.88 -16.79 1.37
N ASN A 127 12.25 -17.86 0.92
CA ASN A 127 12.55 -19.18 1.43
C ASN A 127 13.74 -19.77 0.65
N ASP A 128 14.93 -19.73 1.26
CA ASP A 128 16.20 -20.22 0.68
C ASP A 128 16.11 -21.66 0.15
N ALA A 129 15.19 -22.47 0.69
CA ALA A 129 15.02 -23.86 0.27
C ALA A 129 14.36 -24.01 -1.12
N ASN A 130 13.44 -23.11 -1.49
CA ASN A 130 12.58 -23.28 -2.68
C ASN A 130 12.75 -22.17 -3.73
N LYS A 131 13.64 -21.18 -3.51
CA LYS A 131 13.80 -19.99 -4.37
C LYS A 131 12.47 -19.29 -4.68
N GLN A 132 11.55 -19.32 -3.73
CA GLN A 132 10.23 -18.75 -3.85
C GLN A 132 10.16 -17.53 -2.93
N GLN A 133 9.72 -16.40 -3.48
CA GLN A 133 9.48 -15.19 -2.72
C GLN A 133 8.01 -15.14 -2.34
N THR A 134 7.74 -14.95 -1.05
CA THR A 134 6.38 -14.80 -0.52
C THR A 134 6.10 -13.33 -0.24
N ILE A 135 4.92 -12.87 -0.69
CA ILE A 135 4.33 -11.57 -0.36
C ILE A 135 3.17 -11.84 0.57
N SER A 136 3.14 -11.20 1.73
CA SER A 136 2.02 -11.32 2.66
C SER A 136 1.37 -9.96 2.90
N MET A 137 0.04 -9.91 2.92
CA MET A 137 -0.73 -8.69 3.17
C MET A 137 -1.70 -8.87 4.32
N ALA A 138 -1.72 -7.93 5.25
CA ALA A 138 -2.63 -7.96 6.40
C ALA A 138 -3.20 -6.58 6.71
N CYS A 139 -4.51 -6.50 6.89
CA CYS A 139 -5.15 -5.31 7.43
C CYS A 139 -5.15 -5.37 8.96
N PHE A 140 -4.99 -4.20 9.59
CA PHE A 140 -4.98 -4.09 11.04
C PHE A 140 -5.65 -2.80 11.54
N ARG A 141 -6.03 -2.83 12.81
CA ARG A 141 -6.57 -1.72 13.60
C ARG A 141 -5.80 -1.61 14.91
N SER A 142 -5.92 -0.49 15.61
CA SER A 142 -5.17 -0.28 16.87
C SER A 142 -5.56 -1.27 17.98
N ASN A 143 -6.80 -1.79 17.93
CA ASN A 143 -7.32 -2.78 18.86
C ASN A 143 -6.82 -4.21 18.60
N LYS A 144 -5.98 -4.44 17.58
CA LYS A 144 -5.45 -5.75 17.16
C LYS A 144 -6.52 -6.77 16.76
N GLU A 145 -7.76 -6.33 16.53
CA GLU A 145 -8.78 -7.23 15.98
C GLU A 145 -8.45 -7.56 14.52
N PRO A 146 -8.64 -8.83 14.10
CA PRO A 146 -8.37 -9.21 12.72
C PRO A 146 -9.34 -8.49 11.78
N VAL A 147 -8.78 -7.84 10.76
CA VAL A 147 -9.54 -7.22 9.67
C VAL A 147 -9.42 -8.13 8.46
N LYS A 148 -10.55 -8.67 8.01
CA LYS A 148 -10.62 -9.53 6.84
C LYS A 148 -10.33 -8.72 5.58
N LEU A 149 -9.24 -9.05 4.89
CA LEU A 149 -8.91 -8.50 3.59
C LEU A 149 -9.41 -9.44 2.48
N ILE A 150 -10.17 -8.90 1.53
CA ILE A 150 -10.66 -9.62 0.35
C ILE A 150 -10.17 -8.87 -0.89
N ILE A 151 -9.56 -9.60 -1.83
CA ILE A 151 -9.17 -9.03 -3.13
C ILE A 151 -10.17 -9.47 -4.19
N GLU A 152 -10.99 -8.54 -4.67
CA GLU A 152 -12.00 -8.81 -5.69
C GLU A 152 -12.27 -7.57 -6.55
N PRO A 153 -12.65 -7.73 -7.83
CA PRO A 153 -13.04 -6.59 -8.67
C PRO A 153 -14.19 -5.79 -8.06
N THR A 154 -14.07 -4.46 -8.06
CA THR A 154 -15.13 -3.58 -7.58
C THR A 154 -16.36 -3.67 -8.49
N SER A 155 -17.48 -4.14 -7.95
CA SER A 155 -18.74 -4.36 -8.71
C SER A 155 -19.55 -3.08 -8.94
N THR A 156 -19.25 -2.00 -8.22
CA THR A 156 -20.03 -0.75 -8.19
C THR A 156 -19.60 0.30 -9.23
N ILE A 157 -18.68 -0.03 -10.14
CA ILE A 157 -18.07 0.96 -11.05
C ILE A 157 -18.93 1.15 -12.29
N THR A 158 -19.54 2.33 -12.41
CA THR A 158 -20.32 2.73 -13.59
C THR A 158 -19.45 3.37 -14.68
N ARG A 159 -18.46 4.19 -14.30
CA ARG A 159 -17.53 4.89 -15.21
C ARG A 159 -16.22 4.11 -15.38
N VAL A 160 -16.29 3.00 -16.11
CA VAL A 160 -15.19 2.03 -16.20
C VAL A 160 -13.91 2.61 -16.81
N ASP A 161 -14.01 3.38 -17.89
CA ASP A 161 -12.83 3.98 -18.56
C ASP A 161 -12.12 4.99 -17.66
N ASP A 162 -12.88 5.84 -16.96
CA ASP A 162 -12.34 6.81 -16.01
C ASP A 162 -11.66 6.11 -14.83
N TYR A 163 -12.25 5.01 -14.34
CA TYR A 163 -11.67 4.20 -13.27
C TYR A 163 -10.38 3.51 -13.70
N TYR A 164 -10.37 2.89 -14.88
CA TYR A 164 -9.17 2.27 -15.42
C TYR A 164 -8.03 3.28 -15.59
N THR A 165 -8.37 4.47 -16.12
CA THR A 165 -7.43 5.58 -16.25
C THR A 165 -6.86 6.01 -14.90
N ALA A 166 -7.71 6.14 -13.87
CA ALA A 166 -7.29 6.46 -12.51
C ALA A 166 -6.34 5.41 -11.91
N CYS A 167 -6.66 4.13 -12.09
CA CYS A 167 -5.80 3.03 -11.63
C CYS A 167 -4.44 3.07 -12.33
N MET A 168 -4.42 3.35 -13.63
CA MET A 168 -3.17 3.48 -14.38
C MET A 168 -2.36 4.72 -13.98
N GLU A 169 -3.00 5.85 -13.71
CA GLU A 169 -2.35 7.08 -13.23
C GLU A 169 -1.64 6.84 -11.90
N THR A 170 -2.32 6.19 -10.95
CA THR A 170 -1.77 5.86 -9.63
C THR A 170 -0.65 4.83 -9.70
N TRP A 171 -0.77 3.80 -10.54
CA TRP A 171 0.33 2.86 -10.77
C TRP A 171 1.54 3.54 -11.44
N ARG A 172 1.30 4.40 -12.44
CA ARG A 172 2.36 5.17 -13.14
C ARG A 172 3.01 6.26 -12.29
N SER A 173 2.43 6.63 -11.15
CA SER A 173 3.08 7.60 -10.26
C SER A 173 4.23 7.01 -9.46
N ILE A 174 4.33 5.67 -9.35
CA ILE A 174 5.37 5.00 -8.55
C ILE A 174 6.79 5.45 -8.95
N PRO A 175 7.22 5.42 -10.24
CA PRO A 175 8.55 5.90 -10.62
C PRO A 175 8.81 7.36 -10.23
N ARG A 176 7.76 8.21 -10.27
CA ARG A 176 7.89 9.62 -9.91
C ARG A 176 8.05 9.80 -8.40
N VAL A 177 7.30 9.05 -7.59
CA VAL A 177 7.45 9.04 -6.12
C VAL A 177 8.88 8.69 -5.74
N LEU A 178 9.43 7.65 -6.37
CA LEU A 178 10.79 7.19 -6.13
C LEU A 178 11.83 8.23 -6.58
N LEU A 179 11.60 8.91 -7.70
CA LEU A 179 12.45 10.01 -8.15
C LEU A 179 12.42 11.21 -7.20
N ASP A 180 11.24 11.56 -6.68
CA ASP A 180 11.07 12.65 -5.73
C ASP A 180 11.77 12.32 -4.40
N GLU A 181 11.74 11.07 -3.93
CA GLU A 181 12.52 10.62 -2.76
C GLU A 181 14.03 10.76 -3.01
N MET A 182 14.53 10.28 -4.15
CA MET A 182 15.95 10.40 -4.51
C MET A 182 16.41 11.86 -4.65
N SER A 183 15.54 12.74 -5.14
CA SER A 183 15.89 14.14 -5.37
C SER A 183 15.95 14.95 -4.07
N ASN A 184 15.29 14.47 -3.00
CA ASN A 184 15.27 15.11 -1.70
C ASN A 184 16.42 14.65 -0.78
N GLU A 185 17.24 13.70 -1.20
CA GLU A 185 18.48 13.34 -0.49
C GLU A 185 19.49 14.48 -0.59
N SER A 186 19.96 14.97 0.55
CA SER A 186 20.88 16.12 0.60
C SER A 186 22.33 15.78 0.25
N ASP A 187 22.70 14.49 0.29
CA ASP A 187 24.05 14.00 0.01
C ASP A 187 24.14 13.37 -1.39
N ASP A 188 25.00 13.93 -2.25
CA ASP A 188 25.22 13.43 -3.61
C ASP A 188 25.76 11.98 -3.65
N CYS A 189 26.49 11.55 -2.62
CA CYS A 189 26.97 10.17 -2.52
C CYS A 189 25.82 9.19 -2.20
N ALA A 190 24.93 9.57 -1.27
CA ALA A 190 23.70 8.83 -0.98
C ALA A 190 22.77 8.76 -2.20
N ARG A 191 22.62 9.86 -2.94
CA ARG A 191 21.86 9.92 -4.21
C ARG A 191 22.40 8.92 -5.23
N PHE A 192 23.71 8.93 -5.48
CA PHE A 192 24.34 8.02 -6.44
C PHE A 192 24.20 6.55 -6.03
N THR A 193 24.31 6.27 -4.73
CA THR A 193 24.12 4.92 -4.17
C THR A 193 22.68 4.42 -4.33
N LYS A 194 21.68 5.26 -4.03
CA LYS A 194 20.27 4.93 -4.31
C LYS A 194 20.08 4.68 -5.80
N MET A 195 20.59 5.54 -6.67
CA MET A 195 20.44 5.40 -8.14
C MET A 195 21.00 4.08 -8.68
N LEU A 196 22.12 3.58 -8.12
CA LEU A 196 22.67 2.27 -8.47
C LEU A 196 21.78 1.10 -8.01
N GLN A 197 21.17 1.21 -6.82
CA GLN A 197 20.25 0.20 -6.30
C GLN A 197 18.99 0.05 -7.17
N PHE A 198 18.43 1.17 -7.64
CA PHE A 198 17.29 1.15 -8.58
C PHE A 198 17.60 0.38 -9.86
N ARG A 199 18.86 0.39 -10.31
CA ARG A 199 19.29 -0.32 -11.52
C ARG A 199 19.38 -1.84 -11.34
N GLU A 200 19.65 -2.30 -10.12
CA GLU A 200 19.99 -3.71 -9.84
C GLU A 200 18.86 -4.50 -9.16
N THR A 201 17.95 -3.83 -8.44
CA THR A 201 17.07 -4.50 -7.45
C THR A 201 15.56 -4.34 -7.72
N ILE A 202 15.13 -3.47 -8.64
CA ILE A 202 13.69 -3.34 -8.91
C ILE A 202 13.17 -4.55 -9.67
N ILE A 203 12.35 -5.33 -8.98
CA ILE A 203 11.54 -6.37 -9.58
C ILE A 203 10.16 -5.77 -9.84
N PHE A 204 9.79 -5.60 -11.11
CA PHE A 204 8.39 -5.38 -11.49
C PHE A 204 7.75 -6.74 -11.75
N PRO A 205 7.12 -7.40 -10.76
CA PRO A 205 6.47 -8.68 -11.02
C PRO A 205 5.32 -8.46 -11.99
N MET A 206 5.36 -9.19 -13.11
CA MET A 206 4.28 -9.21 -14.09
C MET A 206 3.14 -10.16 -13.68
N THR A 207 3.36 -11.05 -12.71
CA THR A 207 2.37 -12.03 -12.22
C THR A 207 2.59 -12.38 -10.75
N THR A 208 1.50 -12.52 -9.98
CA THR A 208 1.49 -13.08 -8.61
C THR A 208 0.37 -14.11 -8.49
N THR A 209 0.62 -15.27 -7.89
CA THR A 209 -0.39 -16.30 -7.65
C THR A 209 -0.79 -16.34 -6.17
N CYS A 210 -2.10 -16.28 -5.90
CA CYS A 210 -2.66 -16.37 -4.54
C CYS A 210 -2.79 -17.85 -4.12
N GLU A 211 -2.20 -18.23 -2.99
CA GLU A 211 -2.23 -19.63 -2.53
C GLU A 211 -3.11 -19.86 -1.30
N SER A 212 -3.31 -18.89 -0.40
CA SER A 212 -4.19 -19.09 0.76
C SER A 212 -4.61 -17.81 1.51
N LEU A 213 -5.79 -17.87 2.15
CA LEU A 213 -6.16 -17.05 3.31
C LEU A 213 -5.82 -17.83 4.58
N ASP A 214 -5.07 -17.24 5.50
CA ASP A 214 -4.93 -17.81 6.83
C ASP A 214 -6.10 -17.42 7.77
N LYS A 215 -6.23 -18.12 8.90
CA LYS A 215 -7.27 -17.88 9.92
C LYS A 215 -7.13 -16.52 10.64
N HIS A 216 -6.04 -15.78 10.39
CA HIS A 216 -5.72 -14.49 10.99
C HIS A 216 -6.01 -13.32 10.04
N GLY A 217 -6.50 -13.59 8.81
CA GLY A 217 -6.84 -12.57 7.82
C GLY A 217 -5.65 -12.12 6.98
N VAL A 218 -4.55 -12.88 6.96
CA VAL A 218 -3.39 -12.64 6.11
C VAL A 218 -3.60 -13.30 4.75
N LEU A 219 -3.30 -12.56 3.69
CA LEU A 219 -3.23 -13.05 2.31
C LEU A 219 -1.77 -13.26 1.90
N SER A 220 -1.41 -14.47 1.49
CA SER A 220 -0.08 -14.78 0.99
C SER A 220 -0.07 -15.11 -0.51
N PHE A 221 0.87 -14.51 -1.22
CA PHE A 221 1.10 -14.67 -2.66
C PHE A 221 2.54 -15.09 -2.90
N ASN A 222 2.78 -15.86 -3.95
CA ASN A 222 4.14 -16.21 -4.36
C ASN A 222 4.51 -15.52 -5.68
N ILE A 223 5.77 -15.11 -5.78
CA ILE A 223 6.40 -14.73 -7.05
C ILE A 223 7.24 -15.92 -7.51
N SER A 224 6.95 -16.43 -8.71
CA SER A 224 7.80 -17.38 -9.41
C SER A 224 8.63 -16.64 -10.45
N HIS A 225 9.95 -16.70 -10.33
CA HIS A 225 10.85 -16.33 -11.43
C HIS A 225 10.88 -17.49 -12.43
N SER A 226 10.33 -17.28 -13.63
CA SER A 226 10.52 -18.19 -14.77
C SER A 226 11.87 -18.00 -15.42
#